data_AF-A0A851IFM1-F1
#
_entry.id   AF-A0A851IFM1-F1
#
_cell.length_a   1.000
_cell.length_b   1.000
_cell.length_c   1.000
_cell.angle_alpha   90.00
_cell.angle_beta   90.00
_cell.angle_gamma   90.00
#
_symmetry.space_group_name_H-M   'P 1'
#
loop_
_entity.id
_entity.type
_entity.pdbx_description
1 polymer ?
#
loop_
_entity_poly.entity_id
_entity_poly.type
_entity_poly.pdbx_seq_one_letter_code
_entity_poly.pdbx_strand_id
1 'polypeptide(L)'
;MEKYKFSNSRIYEINEKLNKKPYKYIYKELLPKKVYDKLQSKIYLLNQKTIAKDWDNILKDYFENKVKGKEIRAKKKLADEKIIWQFWGQGWDYEKLPSVVKICHSSIDRYTKGYTVIRLDIDNIKEYLDIPEYVLEKLNNKKMGYAHFSDILRLALLSNYGGVWLDATVLLTDYLSEKYFKMDYFLFQRDENLENKKEWEDYDSIYFSWNKKSKVKMLSSIIFSHKNNKVIHTLLNMLMIFWENNSTVPNYFILQILYDELIENYYKKEQCQIVSDTFPHEMFRVWFSDYSENKLLEITKKINIHKLSFKIENIKRKTDRTFFEHFKKMYEID
;
A
#
# COMPACT_ATOMS: atom_id res chain seq x y z
N MET A 1 7.86 28.17 12.28
CA MET A 1 7.20 26.85 12.22
C MET A 1 7.02 26.50 10.75
N GLU A 2 7.55 25.36 10.30
CA GLU A 2 7.23 24.85 8.95
C GLU A 2 5.71 24.60 8.89
N LYS A 3 5.02 25.26 7.94
CA LYS A 3 3.55 25.39 7.88
C LYS A 3 2.80 24.05 7.82
N TYR A 4 3.45 23.00 7.30
CA TYR A 4 2.86 21.68 7.02
C TYR A 4 3.55 20.53 7.76
N LYS A 5 4.02 20.77 8.99
CA LYS A 5 4.55 19.72 9.86
C LYS A 5 3.44 18.82 10.38
N PHE A 6 3.63 17.52 10.26
CA PHE A 6 2.73 16.53 10.83
C PHE A 6 3.13 16.20 12.25
N SER A 7 2.14 15.97 13.09
CA SER A 7 2.36 15.59 14.49
C SER A 7 1.54 14.38 14.87
N ASN A 8 2.09 13.57 15.78
CA ASN A 8 1.30 12.55 16.43
C ASN A 8 0.44 13.20 17.52
N SER A 9 -0.69 12.57 17.86
CA SER A 9 -1.45 13.01 19.03
C SER A 9 -0.59 12.87 20.29
N ARG A 10 -0.69 13.82 21.23
CA ARG A 10 0.07 13.78 22.50
C ARG A 10 -0.12 12.45 23.25
N ILE A 11 -1.33 11.89 23.22
CA ILE A 11 -1.64 10.60 23.84
C ILE A 11 -0.88 9.46 23.14
N TYR A 12 -0.80 9.48 21.80
CA TYR A 12 -0.03 8.50 21.04
C TYR A 12 1.46 8.56 21.37
N GLU A 13 2.04 9.76 21.48
CA GLU A 13 3.45 9.91 21.85
C GLU A 13 3.75 9.40 23.27
N ILE A 14 2.85 9.68 24.23
CA ILE A 14 2.95 9.15 25.58
C ILE A 14 2.85 7.62 25.55
N ASN A 15 1.89 7.06 24.81
CA ASN A 15 1.71 5.63 24.67
C ASN A 15 2.93 4.94 24.03
N GLU A 16 3.53 5.54 23.00
CA GLU A 16 4.77 5.06 22.39
C GLU A 16 5.93 5.03 23.39
N LYS A 17 6.07 6.06 24.24
CA LYS A 17 7.07 6.09 25.31
C LYS A 17 6.81 5.00 26.36
N LEU A 18 5.55 4.81 26.77
CA LEU A 18 5.17 3.79 27.75
C LEU A 18 5.37 2.36 27.23
N ASN A 19 5.26 2.15 25.91
CA ASN A 19 5.52 0.87 25.26
C ASN A 19 7.01 0.54 25.03
N LYS A 20 7.91 1.45 25.41
CA LYS A 20 9.38 1.29 25.34
C LYS A 20 9.96 1.06 26.73
N LYS A 21 11.18 0.50 26.79
CA LYS A 21 11.90 0.34 28.07
C LYS A 21 12.19 1.73 28.66
N PRO A 22 12.12 1.90 30.01
CA PRO A 22 11.87 0.88 31.02
C PRO A 22 10.38 0.59 31.30
N TYR A 23 9.46 1.46 30.87
CA TYR A 23 8.04 1.42 31.26
C TYR A 23 7.24 0.26 30.68
N LYS A 24 7.69 -0.34 29.57
CA LYS A 24 6.98 -1.39 28.82
C LYS A 24 6.41 -2.51 29.68
N TYR A 25 7.18 -3.00 30.66
CA TYR A 25 6.77 -4.14 31.48
C TYR A 25 5.63 -3.76 32.41
N ILE A 26 5.81 -2.66 33.15
CA ILE A 26 4.79 -2.09 34.04
C ILE A 26 3.52 -1.76 33.24
N TYR A 27 3.66 -1.07 32.12
CA TYR A 27 2.50 -0.63 31.33
C TYR A 27 1.67 -1.79 30.77
N LYS A 28 2.31 -2.89 30.38
CA LYS A 28 1.62 -4.09 29.88
C LYS A 28 1.04 -4.95 31.00
N GLU A 29 1.69 -5.03 32.15
CA GLU A 29 1.28 -5.88 33.27
C GLU A 29 0.15 -5.25 34.11
N LEU A 30 0.03 -3.91 34.11
CA LEU A 30 -1.01 -3.20 34.86
C LEU A 30 -2.45 -3.40 34.33
N LEU A 31 -2.62 -3.90 33.10
CA LEU A 31 -3.93 -4.02 32.46
C LEU A 31 -4.18 -5.45 31.94
N PRO A 32 -5.39 -6.00 32.10
CA PRO A 32 -5.76 -7.22 31.40
C PRO A 32 -5.56 -7.06 29.89
N LYS A 33 -5.04 -8.09 29.20
CA LYS A 33 -4.71 -8.06 27.77
C LYS A 33 -5.82 -7.44 26.91
N LYS A 34 -7.08 -7.87 27.09
CA LYS A 34 -8.24 -7.34 26.35
C LYS A 34 -8.43 -5.82 26.54
N VAL A 35 -8.17 -5.31 27.74
CA VAL A 35 -8.29 -3.88 28.06
C VAL A 35 -7.15 -3.10 27.40
N TYR A 36 -5.93 -3.63 27.50
CA TYR A 36 -4.75 -3.06 26.84
C TYR A 36 -4.95 -2.99 25.32
N ASP A 37 -5.37 -4.07 24.67
CA ASP A 37 -5.59 -4.11 23.21
C ASP A 37 -6.67 -3.10 22.76
N LYS A 38 -7.74 -2.96 23.53
CA LYS A 38 -8.79 -1.94 23.29
C LYS A 38 -8.26 -0.52 23.46
N LEU A 39 -7.38 -0.28 24.44
CA LEU A 39 -6.72 1.01 24.65
C LEU A 39 -5.79 1.34 23.47
N GLN A 40 -4.94 0.40 23.05
CA GLN A 40 -4.04 0.58 21.90
C GLN A 40 -4.83 0.91 20.63
N SER A 41 -5.92 0.19 20.38
CA SER A 41 -6.81 0.44 19.24
C SER A 41 -7.41 1.85 19.27
N LYS A 42 -7.90 2.31 20.44
CA LYS A 42 -8.43 3.68 20.59
C LYS A 42 -7.35 4.74 20.35
N ILE A 43 -6.16 4.55 20.90
CA ILE A 43 -5.03 5.49 20.75
C ILE A 43 -4.60 5.56 19.28
N TYR A 44 -4.57 4.42 18.59
CA TYR A 44 -4.29 4.37 17.16
C TYR A 44 -5.30 5.15 16.32
N LEU A 45 -6.60 4.98 16.57
CA LEU A 45 -7.67 5.74 15.89
C LEU A 45 -7.60 7.26 16.20
N LEU A 46 -7.24 7.64 17.43
CA LEU A 46 -7.01 9.05 17.78
C LEU A 46 -5.82 9.65 17.02
N ASN A 47 -4.77 8.86 16.81
CA ASN A 47 -3.63 9.29 16.01
C ASN A 47 -4.01 9.48 14.54
N GLN A 48 -4.76 8.55 13.95
CA GLN A 48 -5.29 8.69 12.59
C GLN A 48 -6.12 9.97 12.43
N LYS A 49 -6.98 10.30 13.41
CA LYS A 49 -7.75 11.55 13.40
C LYS A 49 -6.86 12.80 13.40
N THR A 50 -5.75 12.77 14.13
CA THR A 50 -4.79 13.89 14.19
C THR A 50 -4.11 14.08 12.83
N ILE A 51 -3.63 12.99 12.24
CA ILE A 51 -3.00 12.98 10.91
C ILE A 51 -3.99 13.40 9.82
N ALA A 52 -5.25 12.96 9.90
CA ALA A 52 -6.30 13.38 8.97
C ALA A 52 -6.54 14.90 9.03
N LYS A 53 -6.51 15.49 10.23
CA LYS A 53 -6.58 16.95 10.38
C LYS A 53 -5.37 17.67 9.75
N ASP A 54 -4.17 17.11 9.93
CA ASP A 54 -2.97 17.66 9.30
C ASP A 54 -3.04 17.57 7.77
N TRP A 55 -3.63 16.50 7.23
CA TRP A 55 -3.93 16.39 5.80
C TRP A 55 -4.96 17.41 5.32
N ASP A 56 -6.07 17.56 6.04
CA ASP A 56 -7.12 18.52 5.71
C ASP A 56 -6.59 19.97 5.65
N ASN A 57 -5.66 20.32 6.54
CA ASN A 57 -5.00 21.64 6.50
C ASN A 57 -4.25 21.87 5.17
N ILE A 58 -3.55 20.85 4.65
CA ILE A 58 -2.87 20.96 3.35
C ILE A 58 -3.90 20.97 2.22
N LEU A 59 -4.88 20.07 2.25
CA LEU A 59 -5.90 19.94 1.21
C LEU A 59 -6.68 21.25 1.05
N LYS A 60 -7.09 21.88 2.16
CA LYS A 60 -7.75 23.19 2.12
C LYS A 60 -6.92 24.23 1.39
N ASP A 61 -5.65 24.39 1.77
CA ASP A 61 -4.75 25.33 1.10
C ASP A 61 -4.53 24.96 -0.37
N TYR A 62 -4.47 23.67 -0.71
CA TYR A 62 -4.28 23.20 -2.08
C TYR A 62 -5.48 23.53 -2.97
N PHE A 63 -6.70 23.26 -2.50
CA PHE A 63 -7.94 23.58 -3.23
C PHE A 63 -8.23 25.09 -3.29
N GLU A 64 -7.69 25.87 -2.35
CA GLU A 64 -7.67 27.34 -2.41
C GLU A 64 -6.49 27.90 -3.25
N ASN A 65 -5.72 27.04 -3.94
CA ASN A 65 -4.54 27.39 -4.74
C ASN A 65 -3.42 28.13 -3.98
N LYS A 66 -3.33 27.94 -2.66
CA LYS A 66 -2.30 28.54 -1.78
C LYS A 66 -1.01 27.72 -1.68
N VAL A 67 -1.06 26.44 -2.05
CA VAL A 67 0.09 25.53 -2.06
C VAL A 67 -0.01 24.57 -3.24
N LYS A 68 1.14 24.15 -3.77
CA LYS A 68 1.23 23.13 -4.81
C LYS A 68 2.44 22.24 -4.54
N GLY A 69 2.33 20.95 -4.83
CA GLY A 69 3.46 20.03 -4.73
C GLY A 69 4.47 20.27 -5.85
N LYS A 70 5.73 19.89 -5.62
CA LYS A 70 6.72 19.87 -6.71
C LYS A 70 6.30 18.86 -7.76
N GLU A 71 6.34 19.28 -9.02
CA GLU A 71 5.98 18.46 -10.17
C GLU A 71 7.03 17.36 -10.38
N ILE A 72 6.59 16.14 -10.63
CA ILE A 72 7.43 15.04 -11.13
C ILE A 72 7.10 14.84 -12.60
N ARG A 73 8.09 14.99 -13.48
CA ARG A 73 7.90 14.93 -14.93
C ARG A 73 8.30 13.59 -15.51
N ALA A 74 7.52 13.12 -16.48
CA ALA A 74 7.88 12.02 -17.36
C ALA A 74 9.14 12.35 -18.18
N LYS A 75 10.08 11.42 -18.27
CA LYS A 75 11.30 11.55 -19.10
C LYS A 75 11.24 10.74 -20.40
N LYS A 76 10.35 9.76 -20.49
CA LYS A 76 10.12 8.94 -21.69
C LYS A 76 8.73 9.18 -22.24
N LYS A 77 8.56 8.89 -23.53
CA LYS A 77 7.24 8.68 -24.14
C LYS A 77 7.03 7.19 -24.26
N LEU A 78 5.95 6.68 -23.68
CA LEU A 78 5.51 5.30 -23.80
C LEU A 78 4.29 5.26 -24.71
N ALA A 79 4.18 4.22 -25.54
CA ALA A 79 3.24 4.17 -26.65
C ALA A 79 1.81 3.77 -26.24
N ASP A 80 1.64 3.05 -25.14
CA ASP A 80 0.33 2.60 -24.64
C ASP A 80 0.14 2.88 -23.15
N GLU A 81 -1.11 2.74 -22.68
CA GLU A 81 -1.45 2.73 -21.25
C GLU A 81 -1.53 1.30 -20.68
N LYS A 82 -1.19 0.26 -21.45
CA LYS A 82 -1.15 -1.13 -21.00
C LYS A 82 0.19 -1.45 -20.35
N ILE A 83 0.56 -0.61 -19.38
CA ILE A 83 1.82 -0.70 -18.67
C ILE A 83 1.58 -1.29 -17.28
N ILE A 84 2.43 -2.24 -16.89
CA ILE A 84 2.49 -2.77 -15.54
C ILE A 84 3.77 -2.30 -14.88
N TRP A 85 3.63 -1.55 -13.80
CA TRP A 85 4.73 -1.03 -13.00
C TRP A 85 4.96 -1.91 -11.78
N GLN A 86 6.20 -2.36 -11.59
CA GLN A 86 6.66 -2.97 -10.35
C GLN A 86 7.92 -2.26 -9.84
N PHE A 87 8.12 -2.24 -8.52
CA PHE A 87 9.32 -1.70 -7.92
C PHE A 87 9.92 -2.64 -6.87
N TRP A 88 11.24 -2.80 -6.94
CA TRP A 88 12.02 -3.48 -5.91
C TRP A 88 13.35 -2.76 -5.73
N GLY A 89 13.46 -1.98 -4.65
CA GLY A 89 14.57 -1.04 -4.44
C GLY A 89 15.95 -1.70 -4.33
N GLN A 90 16.02 -2.99 -4.01
CA GLN A 90 17.26 -3.76 -3.92
C GLN A 90 17.75 -4.31 -5.27
N GLY A 91 16.99 -4.13 -6.35
CA GLY A 91 17.32 -4.63 -7.69
C GLY A 91 16.71 -5.99 -8.04
N TRP A 92 16.45 -6.21 -9.32
CA TRP A 92 15.72 -7.37 -9.85
C TRP A 92 16.61 -8.57 -10.22
N ASP A 93 17.78 -8.71 -9.60
CA ASP A 93 18.58 -9.94 -9.73
C ASP A 93 17.75 -11.12 -9.22
N TYR A 94 17.23 -11.92 -10.17
CA TYR A 94 16.22 -12.92 -9.90
C TYR A 94 16.66 -13.87 -8.79
N GLU A 95 17.92 -14.31 -8.80
CA GLU A 95 18.44 -15.26 -7.82
C GLU A 95 18.48 -14.72 -6.40
N LYS A 96 18.59 -13.40 -6.23
CA LYS A 96 18.58 -12.73 -4.93
C LYS A 96 17.18 -12.38 -4.43
N LEU A 97 16.14 -12.57 -5.25
CA LEU A 97 14.77 -12.27 -4.86
C LEU A 97 14.26 -13.29 -3.83
N PRO A 98 13.48 -12.85 -2.82
CA PRO A 98 12.74 -13.77 -1.94
C PRO A 98 11.84 -14.71 -2.75
N SER A 99 11.56 -15.90 -2.24
CA SER A 99 10.83 -16.94 -2.99
C SER A 99 9.42 -16.48 -3.40
N VAL A 100 8.72 -15.78 -2.52
CA VAL A 100 7.41 -15.18 -2.81
C VAL A 100 7.52 -14.15 -3.93
N VAL A 101 8.60 -13.37 -3.98
CA VAL A 101 8.81 -12.39 -5.06
C VAL A 101 9.11 -13.10 -6.38
N LYS A 102 9.90 -14.19 -6.38
CA LYS A 102 10.13 -15.05 -7.56
C LYS A 102 8.81 -15.63 -8.11
N ILE A 103 7.94 -16.14 -7.23
CA ILE A 103 6.61 -16.65 -7.58
C ILE A 103 5.76 -15.54 -8.23
N CYS A 104 5.68 -14.37 -7.58
CA CYS A 104 4.92 -13.24 -8.09
C CYS A 104 5.47 -12.75 -9.43
N HIS A 105 6.78 -12.62 -9.57
CA HIS A 105 7.45 -12.28 -10.82
C HIS A 105 7.04 -13.23 -11.95
N SER A 106 7.15 -14.54 -11.72
CA SER A 106 6.78 -15.57 -12.70
C SER A 106 5.29 -15.52 -13.07
N SER A 107 4.42 -15.23 -12.10
CA SER A 107 2.98 -15.07 -12.37
C SER A 107 2.66 -13.86 -13.24
N ILE A 108 3.38 -12.76 -13.05
CA ILE A 108 3.24 -11.55 -13.87
C ILE A 108 3.62 -11.89 -15.30
N ASP A 109 4.79 -12.49 -15.54
CA ASP A 109 5.24 -12.85 -16.89
C ASP A 109 4.27 -13.81 -17.59
N ARG A 110 3.64 -14.72 -16.83
CA ARG A 110 2.66 -15.69 -17.36
C ARG A 110 1.34 -15.03 -17.79
N TYR A 111 0.79 -14.13 -16.97
CA TYR A 111 -0.59 -13.63 -17.11
C TYR A 111 -0.70 -12.20 -17.68
N THR A 112 0.38 -11.66 -18.23
CA THR A 112 0.41 -10.28 -18.74
C THR A 112 0.88 -10.18 -20.19
N LYS A 113 0.67 -11.25 -20.98
CA LYS A 113 0.90 -11.20 -22.43
C LYS A 113 0.14 -10.03 -23.06
N GLY A 114 0.86 -9.19 -23.79
CA GLY A 114 0.32 -7.98 -24.42
C GLY A 114 0.34 -6.72 -23.55
N TYR A 115 0.93 -6.78 -22.34
CA TYR A 115 1.23 -5.61 -21.52
C TYR A 115 2.74 -5.34 -21.53
N THR A 116 3.11 -4.07 -21.42
CA THR A 116 4.50 -3.67 -21.18
C THR A 116 4.79 -3.76 -19.68
N VAL A 117 5.55 -4.77 -19.25
CA VAL A 117 5.97 -4.91 -17.85
C VAL A 117 7.27 -4.14 -17.62
N ILE A 118 7.23 -3.14 -16.73
CA ILE A 118 8.38 -2.31 -16.38
C ILE A 118 8.73 -2.51 -14.90
N ARG A 119 9.89 -3.12 -14.68
CA ARG A 119 10.45 -3.44 -13.37
C ARG A 119 11.49 -2.39 -12.98
N LEU A 120 11.19 -1.64 -11.94
CA LEU A 120 11.98 -0.51 -11.48
C LEU A 120 12.78 -0.86 -10.22
N ASP A 121 13.97 -0.28 -10.12
CA ASP A 121 14.83 -0.29 -8.94
C ASP A 121 15.39 1.12 -8.71
N ILE A 122 16.29 1.29 -7.74
CA ILE A 122 16.84 2.60 -7.43
C ILE A 122 17.68 3.20 -8.57
N ASP A 123 18.23 2.34 -9.43
CA ASP A 123 19.19 2.75 -10.45
C ASP A 123 18.49 3.21 -11.73
N ASN A 124 17.37 2.57 -12.09
CA ASN A 124 16.68 2.81 -13.36
C ASN A 124 15.46 3.76 -13.27
N ILE A 125 14.96 4.10 -12.08
CA ILE A 125 13.82 5.05 -11.90
C ILE A 125 14.05 6.39 -12.59
N LYS A 126 15.29 6.87 -12.60
CA LYS A 126 15.70 8.15 -13.20
C LYS A 126 15.55 8.17 -14.72
N GLU A 127 15.35 7.03 -15.35
CA GLU A 127 15.07 6.95 -16.78
C GLU A 127 13.61 7.31 -17.09
N TYR A 128 12.71 7.15 -16.12
CA TYR A 128 11.27 7.33 -16.31
C TYR A 128 10.76 8.61 -15.68
N LEU A 129 11.30 9.02 -14.53
CA LEU A 129 10.80 10.16 -13.78
C LEU A 129 11.94 11.10 -13.37
N ASP A 130 11.66 12.40 -13.41
CA ASP A 130 12.48 13.42 -12.79
C ASP A 130 12.05 13.62 -11.33
N ILE A 131 12.64 12.82 -10.43
CA ILE A 131 12.29 12.83 -9.00
C ILE A 131 13.07 13.97 -8.32
N PRO A 132 12.39 14.88 -7.60
CA PRO A 132 13.07 15.98 -6.92
C PRO A 132 14.13 15.54 -5.92
N GLU A 133 15.25 16.25 -5.90
CA GLU A 133 16.43 15.92 -5.10
C GLU A 133 16.10 15.69 -3.62
N TYR A 134 15.24 16.51 -3.02
CA TYR A 134 14.87 16.38 -1.60
C TYR A 134 14.20 15.04 -1.23
N VAL A 135 13.58 14.36 -2.20
CA VAL A 135 13.00 13.01 -2.03
C VAL A 135 14.12 11.98 -2.00
N LEU A 136 15.05 12.06 -2.96
CA LEU A 136 16.19 11.16 -3.08
C LEU A 136 17.14 11.32 -1.87
N GLU A 137 17.42 12.54 -1.43
CA GLU A 137 18.20 12.81 -0.22
C GLU A 137 17.57 12.19 1.02
N LYS A 138 16.23 12.23 1.16
CA LYS A 138 15.54 11.61 2.30
C LYS A 138 15.59 10.09 2.26
N LEU A 139 15.54 9.51 1.07
CA LEU A 139 15.71 8.07 0.87
C LEU A 139 17.14 7.64 1.23
N ASN A 140 18.14 8.31 0.66
CA ASN A 140 19.57 8.03 0.88
C ASN A 140 19.97 8.18 2.36
N ASN A 141 19.44 9.22 3.03
CA ASN A 141 19.68 9.46 4.46
C ASN A 141 18.78 8.63 5.39
N LYS A 142 18.05 7.64 4.87
CA LYS A 142 17.17 6.73 5.63
C LYS A 142 16.05 7.42 6.43
N LYS A 143 15.73 8.67 6.10
CA LYS A 143 14.57 9.40 6.63
C LYS A 143 13.27 8.91 5.98
N MET A 144 13.39 8.37 4.76
CA MET A 144 12.33 7.71 4.01
C MET A 144 12.75 6.27 3.73
N GLY A 145 11.90 5.31 4.08
CA GLY A 145 12.09 3.90 3.69
C GLY A 145 11.45 3.59 2.33
N TYR A 146 11.84 2.48 1.71
CA TYR A 146 11.30 2.06 0.41
C TYR A 146 9.78 1.92 0.36
N ALA A 147 9.11 1.58 1.47
CA ALA A 147 7.66 1.53 1.52
C ALA A 147 7.03 2.90 1.18
N HIS A 148 7.45 3.96 1.85
CA HIS A 148 6.92 5.30 1.59
C HIS A 148 7.46 5.91 0.30
N PHE A 149 8.69 5.57 -0.10
CA PHE A 149 9.19 5.98 -1.42
C PHE A 149 8.33 5.37 -2.55
N SER A 150 7.93 4.11 -2.40
CA SER A 150 7.04 3.46 -3.37
C SER A 150 5.65 4.10 -3.43
N ASP A 151 5.19 4.78 -2.36
CA ASP A 151 3.96 5.58 -2.39
C ASP A 151 4.08 6.76 -3.36
N ILE A 152 5.21 7.48 -3.34
CA ILE A 152 5.50 8.55 -4.30
C ILE A 152 5.64 7.96 -5.70
N LEU A 153 6.48 6.93 -5.84
CA LEU A 153 6.82 6.36 -7.14
C LEU A 153 5.58 5.85 -7.88
N ARG A 154 4.69 5.11 -7.20
CA ARG A 154 3.49 4.58 -7.85
C ARG A 154 2.55 5.67 -8.33
N LEU A 155 2.31 6.69 -7.51
CA LEU A 155 1.43 7.80 -7.89
C LEU A 155 2.07 8.65 -8.98
N ALA A 156 3.39 8.83 -8.96
CA ALA A 156 4.14 9.54 -9.98
C ALA A 156 4.06 8.83 -11.34
N LEU A 157 4.26 7.51 -11.37
CA LEU A 157 4.15 6.72 -12.60
C LEU A 157 2.73 6.75 -13.14
N LEU A 158 1.74 6.45 -12.31
CA LEU A 158 0.33 6.43 -12.71
C LEU A 158 -0.15 7.81 -13.17
N SER A 159 0.24 8.89 -12.49
CA SER A 159 -0.13 10.25 -12.91
C SER A 159 0.49 10.62 -14.26
N ASN A 160 1.71 10.18 -14.56
CA ASN A 160 2.46 10.58 -15.76
C ASN A 160 2.25 9.66 -16.98
N TYR A 161 1.99 8.38 -16.74
CA TYR A 161 1.96 7.33 -17.75
C TYR A 161 0.67 6.51 -17.76
N GLY A 162 -0.11 6.55 -16.68
CA GLY A 162 -1.23 5.61 -16.49
C GLY A 162 -0.75 4.17 -16.31
N GLY A 163 -1.64 3.23 -16.61
CA GLY A 163 -1.42 1.79 -16.46
C GLY A 163 -1.82 1.27 -15.10
N VAL A 164 -1.10 0.25 -14.63
CA VAL A 164 -1.34 -0.38 -13.33
C VAL A 164 -0.05 -0.51 -12.53
N TRP A 165 -0.11 -0.13 -11.27
CA TRP A 165 0.90 -0.46 -10.28
C TRP A 165 0.55 -1.78 -9.62
N LEU A 166 1.50 -2.72 -9.60
CA LEU A 166 1.43 -3.96 -8.83
C LEU A 166 2.70 -4.06 -7.97
N ASP A 167 2.55 -4.12 -6.64
CA ASP A 167 3.68 -4.41 -5.76
C ASP A 167 4.42 -5.69 -6.22
N ALA A 168 5.73 -5.79 -5.97
CA ALA A 168 6.54 -6.96 -6.34
C ALA A 168 6.03 -8.29 -5.74
N THR A 169 5.20 -8.21 -4.69
CA THR A 169 4.55 -9.35 -4.02
C THR A 169 3.09 -9.56 -4.45
N VAL A 170 2.67 -9.05 -5.60
CA VAL A 170 1.34 -9.35 -6.16
C VAL A 170 1.43 -10.59 -7.03
N LEU A 171 0.65 -11.61 -6.66
CA LEU A 171 0.46 -12.85 -7.40
C LEU A 171 -0.75 -12.71 -8.33
N LEU A 172 -0.57 -13.03 -9.61
CA LEU A 172 -1.67 -13.24 -10.54
C LEU A 172 -1.99 -14.73 -10.67
N THR A 173 -3.27 -15.07 -10.66
CA THR A 173 -3.75 -16.44 -10.95
C THR A 173 -4.48 -16.56 -12.28
N ASP A 174 -4.70 -15.43 -12.97
CA ASP A 174 -5.29 -15.34 -14.30
C ASP A 174 -4.96 -13.96 -14.91
N TYR A 175 -5.29 -13.74 -16.19
CA TYR A 175 -5.12 -12.46 -16.89
C TYR A 175 -5.89 -11.31 -16.23
N LEU A 176 -5.27 -10.12 -16.19
CA LEU A 176 -5.91 -8.92 -15.65
C LEU A 176 -7.22 -8.61 -16.39
N SER A 177 -8.30 -8.39 -15.63
CA SER A 177 -9.59 -8.05 -16.21
C SER A 177 -9.57 -6.66 -16.85
N GLU A 178 -9.95 -6.58 -18.13
CA GLU A 178 -10.03 -5.29 -18.86
C GLU A 178 -10.96 -4.27 -18.20
N LYS A 179 -11.90 -4.72 -17.36
CA LYS A 179 -12.85 -3.83 -16.67
C LYS A 179 -12.13 -2.77 -15.83
N TYR A 180 -10.99 -3.11 -15.22
CA TYR A 180 -10.25 -2.17 -14.37
C TYR A 180 -9.52 -1.10 -15.18
N PHE A 181 -9.10 -1.41 -16.40
CA PHE A 181 -8.49 -0.45 -17.33
C PHE A 181 -9.52 0.47 -18.00
N LYS A 182 -10.82 0.14 -17.94
CA LYS A 182 -11.89 1.00 -18.46
C LYS A 182 -12.36 2.05 -17.45
N MET A 183 -11.99 1.91 -16.17
CA MET A 183 -12.28 2.88 -15.12
C MET A 183 -11.22 3.99 -15.12
N ASP A 184 -11.60 5.23 -14.84
CA ASP A 184 -10.66 6.37 -14.74
C ASP A 184 -9.49 6.08 -13.78
N TYR A 185 -9.81 5.41 -12.68
CA TYR A 185 -8.87 4.73 -11.79
C TYR A 185 -9.61 3.65 -10.99
N PHE A 186 -8.86 2.70 -10.44
CA PHE A 186 -9.39 1.66 -9.56
C PHE A 186 -8.35 1.22 -8.53
N LEU A 187 -8.82 0.98 -7.31
CA LEU A 187 -8.08 0.30 -6.24
C LEU A 187 -9.08 -0.39 -5.32
N PHE A 188 -8.62 -1.39 -4.56
CA PHE A 188 -9.51 -2.09 -3.62
C PHE A 188 -9.79 -1.24 -2.38
N GLN A 189 -11.03 -1.26 -1.93
CA GLN A 189 -11.53 -0.43 -0.84
C GLN A 189 -12.24 -1.28 0.19
N ARG A 190 -12.33 -0.79 1.43
CA ARG A 190 -13.08 -1.44 2.49
C ARG A 190 -14.57 -1.48 2.13
N ASP A 191 -15.12 -2.68 2.02
CA ASP A 191 -16.55 -2.87 1.80
C ASP A 191 -17.30 -2.93 3.15
N GLU A 192 -18.20 -1.98 3.36
CA GLU A 192 -19.06 -1.91 4.55
C GLU A 192 -20.09 -3.05 4.60
N ASN A 193 -20.36 -3.75 3.50
CA ASN A 193 -21.30 -4.86 3.45
C ASN A 193 -20.63 -6.24 3.56
N LEU A 194 -19.30 -6.28 3.74
CA LEU A 194 -18.58 -7.55 3.84
C LEU A 194 -19.11 -8.41 5.00
N GLU A 195 -19.33 -9.69 4.73
CA GLU A 195 -19.59 -10.70 5.76
C GLU A 195 -18.32 -11.04 6.54
N ASN A 196 -18.46 -11.58 7.76
CA ASN A 196 -17.31 -12.06 8.57
C ASN A 196 -16.23 -11.01 8.88
N LYS A 197 -16.62 -9.72 8.98
CA LYS A 197 -15.73 -8.59 9.35
C LYS A 197 -14.83 -8.90 10.55
N LYS A 198 -15.42 -9.56 11.56
CA LYS A 198 -14.74 -9.89 12.82
C LYS A 198 -13.50 -10.75 12.63
N GLU A 199 -13.54 -11.72 11.70
CA GLU A 199 -12.38 -12.56 11.41
C GLU A 199 -11.20 -11.76 10.84
N TRP A 200 -11.50 -10.77 9.99
CA TRP A 200 -10.49 -9.89 9.43
C TRP A 200 -9.92 -8.93 10.47
N GLU A 201 -10.77 -8.39 11.34
CA GLU A 201 -10.31 -7.56 12.47
C GLU A 201 -9.44 -8.35 13.46
N ASP A 202 -9.76 -9.63 13.71
CA ASP A 202 -8.94 -10.49 14.57
C ASP A 202 -7.62 -10.91 13.89
N TYR A 203 -7.58 -10.97 12.56
CA TYR A 203 -6.38 -11.26 11.79
C TYR A 203 -5.38 -10.09 11.80
N ASP A 204 -5.83 -8.88 11.49
CA ASP A 204 -5.02 -7.66 11.57
C ASP A 204 -5.94 -6.45 11.79
N SER A 205 -6.10 -6.07 13.06
CA SER A 205 -6.95 -4.94 13.48
C SER A 205 -6.38 -3.56 13.12
N ILE A 206 -5.11 -3.48 12.73
CA ILE A 206 -4.46 -2.21 12.34
C ILE A 206 -4.87 -1.85 10.91
N TYR A 207 -4.88 -2.83 10.01
CA TYR A 207 -5.30 -2.65 8.62
C TYR A 207 -6.79 -2.92 8.41
N PHE A 208 -7.32 -4.04 8.93
CA PHE A 208 -8.72 -4.40 8.81
C PHE A 208 -9.51 -3.88 10.02
N SER A 209 -10.19 -2.74 9.86
CA SER A 209 -11.09 -2.20 10.88
C SER A 209 -12.35 -1.63 10.26
N TRP A 210 -13.52 -2.08 10.74
CA TRP A 210 -14.82 -1.49 10.41
C TRP A 210 -15.28 -0.47 11.46
N ASN A 211 -14.37 -0.01 12.31
CA ASN A 211 -14.65 1.14 13.14
C ASN A 211 -14.85 2.36 12.24
N LYS A 212 -15.98 3.06 12.38
CA LYS A 212 -16.29 4.28 11.59
C LYS A 212 -15.21 5.38 11.69
N LYS A 213 -14.38 5.35 12.74
CA LYS A 213 -13.25 6.28 12.93
C LYS A 213 -11.97 5.86 12.20
N SER A 214 -11.91 4.64 11.67
CA SER A 214 -10.78 4.17 10.88
C SER A 214 -10.69 4.97 9.58
N LYS A 215 -9.47 5.33 9.23
CA LYS A 215 -9.09 6.05 8.00
C LYS A 215 -8.29 5.14 7.06
N VAL A 216 -7.99 3.91 7.47
CA VAL A 216 -7.30 2.91 6.64
C VAL A 216 -8.37 2.05 5.99
N LYS A 217 -8.75 2.40 4.76
CA LYS A 217 -9.88 1.78 4.04
C LYS A 217 -9.55 1.43 2.58
N MET A 218 -8.28 1.39 2.22
CA MET A 218 -7.89 1.14 0.83
C MET A 218 -6.55 0.41 0.72
N LEU A 219 -6.43 -0.42 -0.31
CA LEU A 219 -5.20 -1.15 -0.64
C LEU A 219 -4.41 -0.38 -1.70
N SER A 220 -3.23 0.11 -1.32
CA SER A 220 -2.37 0.91 -2.21
C SER A 220 -1.39 0.07 -3.05
N SER A 221 -1.34 -1.24 -2.83
CA SER A 221 -0.42 -2.17 -3.50
C SER A 221 -0.87 -2.56 -4.92
N ILE A 222 -2.12 -2.25 -5.28
CA ILE A 222 -2.74 -2.51 -6.59
C ILE A 222 -3.55 -1.27 -6.97
N ILE A 223 -3.09 -0.50 -7.96
CA ILE A 223 -3.78 0.72 -8.41
C ILE A 223 -3.74 0.77 -9.93
N PHE A 224 -4.91 0.87 -10.55
CA PHE A 224 -5.10 1.14 -11.97
C PHE A 224 -5.43 2.61 -12.13
N SER A 225 -4.92 3.26 -13.18
CA SER A 225 -5.25 4.65 -13.48
C SER A 225 -4.99 4.96 -14.94
N HIS A 226 -5.85 5.78 -15.54
CA HIS A 226 -5.45 6.53 -16.74
C HIS A 226 -4.45 7.60 -16.38
N LYS A 227 -3.66 8.01 -17.38
CA LYS A 227 -2.76 9.15 -17.25
C LYS A 227 -3.55 10.41 -16.87
N ASN A 228 -2.94 11.30 -16.09
CA ASN A 228 -3.52 12.57 -15.64
C ASN A 228 -4.81 12.44 -14.79
N ASN A 229 -5.09 11.26 -14.23
CA ASN A 229 -6.22 11.11 -13.30
C ASN A 229 -6.08 12.08 -12.11
N LYS A 230 -7.11 12.90 -11.88
CA LYS A 230 -7.07 13.98 -10.88
C LYS A 230 -6.95 13.49 -9.43
N VAL A 231 -7.50 12.33 -9.09
CA VAL A 231 -7.37 11.74 -7.74
C VAL A 231 -5.91 11.34 -7.52
N ILE A 232 -5.34 10.55 -8.44
CA ILE A 232 -3.94 10.12 -8.38
C ILE A 232 -2.98 11.32 -8.36
N HIS A 233 -3.23 12.32 -9.20
CA HIS A 233 -2.42 13.54 -9.26
C HIS A 233 -2.47 14.34 -7.96
N THR A 234 -3.66 14.51 -7.35
CA THR A 234 -3.79 15.23 -6.08
C THR A 234 -3.10 14.46 -4.94
N LEU A 235 -3.25 13.13 -4.87
CA LEU A 235 -2.52 12.31 -3.89
C LEU A 235 -1.00 12.49 -4.02
N LEU A 236 -0.48 12.49 -5.25
CA LEU A 236 0.95 12.75 -5.49
C LEU A 236 1.36 14.12 -4.96
N ASN A 237 0.64 15.19 -5.31
CA ASN A 237 0.92 16.55 -4.84
C ASN A 237 0.97 16.63 -3.32
N MET A 238 0.03 15.98 -2.63
CA MET A 238 -0.02 15.95 -1.17
C MET A 238 1.20 15.26 -0.57
N LEU A 239 1.63 14.11 -1.12
CA LEU A 239 2.87 13.46 -0.68
C LEU A 239 4.11 14.32 -0.95
N MET A 240 4.15 15.05 -2.06
CA MET A 240 5.26 15.95 -2.38
C MET A 240 5.36 17.09 -1.36
N ILE A 241 4.24 17.74 -1.01
CA ILE A 241 4.19 18.78 0.02
C ILE A 241 4.59 18.20 1.39
N PHE A 242 4.05 17.03 1.75
CA PHE A 242 4.37 16.37 3.01
C PHE A 242 5.88 16.11 3.13
N TRP A 243 6.51 15.49 2.14
CA TRP A 243 7.93 15.12 2.20
C TRP A 243 8.88 16.31 2.04
N GLU A 244 8.41 17.44 1.52
CA GLU A 244 9.18 18.68 1.54
C GLU A 244 9.28 19.25 2.97
N ASN A 245 8.20 19.11 3.75
CA ASN A 245 8.06 19.69 5.08
C ASN A 245 8.30 18.69 6.24
N ASN A 246 8.53 17.40 5.97
CA ASN A 246 8.63 16.37 7.01
C ASN A 246 9.86 15.48 6.80
N SER A 247 10.47 15.06 7.91
CA SER A 247 11.62 14.13 7.91
C SER A 247 11.29 12.78 8.54
N THR A 248 10.08 12.61 9.06
CA THR A 248 9.57 11.40 9.70
C THR A 248 8.11 11.21 9.30
N VAL A 249 7.63 9.97 9.37
CA VAL A 249 6.23 9.63 9.06
C VAL A 249 5.50 9.30 10.36
N PRO A 250 4.39 9.97 10.68
CA PRO A 250 3.64 9.75 11.92
C PRO A 250 2.88 8.40 11.94
N ASN A 251 2.56 7.85 10.78
CA ASN A 251 1.88 6.56 10.65
C ASN A 251 2.27 5.89 9.32
N TYR A 252 2.52 4.58 9.35
CA TYR A 252 2.83 3.79 8.14
C TYR A 252 1.76 3.94 7.03
N PHE A 253 0.48 4.05 7.41
CA PHE A 253 -0.65 4.16 6.49
C PHE A 253 -0.99 5.61 6.12
N ILE A 254 0.00 6.50 6.05
CA ILE A 254 -0.22 7.93 5.82
C ILE A 254 -0.94 8.20 4.49
N LEU A 255 -0.66 7.41 3.44
CA LEU A 255 -1.32 7.50 2.14
C LEU A 255 -2.79 7.06 2.20
N GLN A 256 -3.12 6.02 2.97
CA GLN A 256 -4.50 5.54 3.14
C GLN A 256 -5.33 6.58 3.90
N ILE A 257 -4.75 7.17 4.96
CA ILE A 257 -5.41 8.25 5.70
C ILE A 257 -5.66 9.45 4.79
N LEU A 258 -4.68 9.80 3.94
CA LEU A 258 -4.83 10.85 2.93
C LEU A 258 -5.95 10.54 1.93
N TYR A 259 -6.01 9.30 1.42
CA TYR A 259 -7.04 8.89 0.45
C TYR A 259 -8.44 9.01 1.04
N ASP A 260 -8.64 8.51 2.27
CA ASP A 260 -9.94 8.65 2.97
C ASP A 260 -10.32 10.12 3.12
N GLU A 261 -9.40 10.99 3.55
CA GLU A 261 -9.67 12.41 3.74
C GLU A 261 -9.96 13.15 2.42
N LEU A 262 -9.22 12.83 1.35
CA LEU A 262 -9.42 13.40 0.02
C LEU A 262 -10.78 13.01 -0.55
N ILE A 263 -11.11 11.72 -0.53
CA ILE A 263 -12.35 11.21 -1.11
C ILE A 263 -13.57 11.68 -0.31
N GLU A 264 -13.54 11.58 1.02
CA GLU A 264 -14.74 11.91 1.81
C GLU A 264 -15.09 13.40 1.77
N ASN A 265 -14.10 14.30 1.78
CA ASN A 265 -14.36 15.74 1.92
C ASN A 265 -14.28 16.54 0.62
N TYR A 266 -13.48 16.09 -0.36
CA TYR A 266 -13.21 16.88 -1.57
C TYR A 266 -13.64 16.17 -2.85
N TYR A 267 -13.49 14.85 -2.91
CA TYR A 267 -13.66 14.05 -4.13
C TYR A 267 -14.64 12.88 -3.97
N LYS A 268 -15.78 13.12 -3.30
CA LYS A 268 -16.75 12.05 -3.03
C LYS A 268 -17.38 11.48 -4.29
N LYS A 269 -17.59 12.32 -5.31
CA LYS A 269 -18.18 11.93 -6.60
C LYS A 269 -17.21 11.16 -7.49
N GLU A 270 -15.92 11.28 -7.19
CA GLU A 270 -14.82 10.65 -7.89
C GLU A 270 -14.46 9.30 -7.28
N GLN A 271 -15.11 8.86 -6.20
CA GLN A 271 -14.82 7.57 -5.60
C GLN A 271 -15.00 6.44 -6.63
N CYS A 272 -13.94 5.68 -6.89
CA CYS A 272 -14.02 4.53 -7.79
C CYS A 272 -14.91 3.43 -7.20
N GLN A 273 -15.32 2.47 -8.03
CA GLN A 273 -16.14 1.33 -7.61
C GLN A 273 -15.55 0.65 -6.38
N ILE A 274 -16.38 0.41 -5.36
CA ILE A 274 -15.98 -0.32 -4.16
C ILE A 274 -15.95 -1.81 -4.47
N VAL A 275 -14.76 -2.40 -4.35
CA VAL A 275 -14.53 -3.85 -4.32
C VAL A 275 -13.66 -4.13 -3.11
N SER A 276 -14.07 -5.11 -2.29
CA SER A 276 -13.45 -5.35 -1.00
C SER A 276 -11.93 -5.56 -1.08
N ASP A 277 -11.19 -4.79 -0.28
CA ASP A 277 -9.75 -4.94 -0.05
C ASP A 277 -9.40 -6.21 0.72
N THR A 278 -10.38 -6.98 1.19
CA THR A 278 -10.15 -8.30 1.76
C THR A 278 -9.86 -9.37 0.70
N PHE A 279 -10.44 -9.27 -0.50
CA PHE A 279 -10.30 -10.33 -1.51
C PHE A 279 -8.85 -10.56 -1.93
N PRO A 280 -8.03 -9.52 -2.22
CA PRO A 280 -6.61 -9.74 -2.53
C PRO A 280 -5.81 -10.35 -1.38
N HIS A 281 -6.28 -10.29 -0.14
CA HIS A 281 -5.59 -10.81 1.04
C HIS A 281 -5.99 -12.24 1.42
N GLU A 282 -6.99 -12.84 0.76
CA GLU A 282 -7.44 -14.21 1.10
C GLU A 282 -6.34 -15.24 0.86
N MET A 283 -5.65 -15.17 -0.29
CA MET A 283 -4.52 -16.04 -0.60
C MET A 283 -3.40 -15.93 0.44
N PHE A 284 -3.16 -14.72 0.92
CA PHE A 284 -2.12 -14.47 1.92
C PHE A 284 -2.42 -15.14 3.27
N ARG A 285 -3.69 -15.20 3.69
CA ARG A 285 -4.10 -15.86 4.95
C ARG A 285 -3.83 -17.36 4.93
N VAL A 286 -3.92 -18.00 3.77
CA VAL A 286 -3.73 -19.46 3.61
C VAL A 286 -2.35 -19.83 3.07
N TRP A 287 -1.49 -18.86 2.80
CA TRP A 287 -0.24 -19.05 2.04
C TRP A 287 0.67 -20.15 2.60
N PHE A 288 0.72 -20.30 3.93
CA PHE A 288 1.50 -21.33 4.64
C PHE A 288 0.61 -22.39 5.31
N SER A 289 -0.66 -22.46 4.95
CA SER A 289 -1.59 -23.53 5.37
C SER A 289 -1.52 -24.68 4.38
N ASP A 290 -2.01 -25.86 4.80
CA ASP A 290 -2.09 -27.03 3.94
C ASP A 290 -2.87 -26.74 2.65
N TYR A 291 -2.31 -27.18 1.53
CA TYR A 291 -2.85 -26.94 0.20
C TYR A 291 -4.20 -27.65 0.04
N SER A 292 -5.15 -26.94 -0.55
CA SER A 292 -6.46 -27.48 -0.94
C SER A 292 -6.89 -26.85 -2.26
N GLU A 293 -7.04 -27.69 -3.28
CA GLU A 293 -7.55 -27.28 -4.60
C GLU A 293 -8.90 -26.56 -4.47
N ASN A 294 -9.82 -27.09 -3.67
CA ASN A 294 -11.13 -26.47 -3.44
C ASN A 294 -11.00 -25.05 -2.86
N LYS A 295 -10.05 -24.84 -1.93
CA LYS A 295 -9.82 -23.50 -1.35
C LYS A 295 -9.12 -22.56 -2.34
N LEU A 296 -8.21 -23.07 -3.17
CA LEU A 296 -7.62 -22.31 -4.28
C LEU A 296 -8.71 -21.82 -5.24
N LEU A 297 -9.61 -22.70 -5.66
CA LEU A 297 -10.74 -22.37 -6.54
C LEU A 297 -11.71 -21.37 -5.90
N GLU A 298 -12.00 -21.51 -4.60
CA GLU A 298 -12.86 -20.56 -3.86
C GLU A 298 -12.26 -19.13 -3.88
N ILE A 299 -10.96 -19.00 -3.61
CA ILE A 299 -10.26 -17.71 -3.57
C ILE A 299 -10.17 -17.12 -4.98
N THR A 300 -9.74 -17.92 -5.96
CA THR A 300 -9.49 -17.46 -7.34
C THR A 300 -10.78 -17.15 -8.10
N LYS A 301 -11.90 -17.76 -7.74
CA LYS A 301 -13.23 -17.42 -8.27
C LYS A 301 -13.68 -16.01 -7.90
N LYS A 302 -13.25 -15.48 -6.74
CA LYS A 302 -13.57 -14.09 -6.32
C LYS A 302 -12.73 -13.08 -7.07
N ILE A 303 -11.43 -13.34 -7.18
CA ILE A 303 -10.48 -12.47 -7.87
C ILE A 303 -9.21 -13.20 -8.29
N ASN A 304 -8.52 -12.65 -9.29
CA ASN A 304 -7.27 -13.18 -9.82
C ASN A 304 -6.01 -12.36 -9.47
N ILE A 305 -6.13 -11.35 -8.59
CA ILE A 305 -5.03 -10.47 -8.16
C ILE A 305 -4.89 -10.57 -6.64
N HIS A 306 -3.76 -11.07 -6.16
CA HIS A 306 -3.57 -11.43 -4.76
C HIS A 306 -2.34 -10.74 -4.16
N LYS A 307 -2.51 -10.00 -3.06
CA LYS A 307 -1.41 -9.34 -2.35
C LYS A 307 -0.82 -10.27 -1.29
N LEU A 308 0.46 -10.63 -1.46
CA LEU A 308 1.22 -11.46 -0.51
C LEU A 308 2.19 -10.61 0.32
N SER A 309 3.05 -11.27 1.12
CA SER A 309 4.14 -10.63 1.85
C SER A 309 5.34 -11.57 1.96
N PHE A 310 6.52 -11.08 1.56
CA PHE A 310 7.78 -11.81 1.68
C PHE A 310 8.39 -11.74 3.10
N LYS A 311 7.95 -10.79 3.94
CA LYS A 311 8.51 -10.57 5.29
C LYS A 311 8.35 -11.77 6.23
N ILE A 312 7.51 -12.73 5.86
CA ILE A 312 7.16 -13.90 6.66
C ILE A 312 8.04 -15.12 6.32
N GLU A 313 8.78 -15.09 5.20
CA GLU A 313 9.73 -16.17 4.85
C GLU A 313 10.81 -16.37 5.92
N ASN A 314 11.18 -15.30 6.63
CA ASN A 314 12.20 -15.36 7.69
C ASN A 314 11.69 -15.96 9.01
N ILE A 315 10.42 -16.36 9.09
CA ILE A 315 9.85 -17.03 10.25
C ILE A 315 9.85 -18.53 9.94
N LYS A 316 10.38 -19.38 10.84
CA LYS A 316 10.29 -20.85 10.73
C LYS A 316 8.82 -21.27 10.63
N ARG A 317 8.31 -21.40 9.41
CA ARG A 317 6.95 -21.85 9.09
C ARG A 317 7.02 -23.18 8.36
N LYS A 318 5.96 -23.97 8.52
CA LYS A 318 5.72 -25.14 7.70
C LYS A 318 5.63 -24.69 6.23
N THR A 319 6.40 -25.32 5.36
CA THR A 319 6.34 -25.10 3.91
C THR A 319 5.87 -26.36 3.17
N ASP A 320 6.06 -27.55 3.73
CA ASP A 320 5.61 -28.81 3.11
C ASP A 320 4.08 -28.88 3.01
N ARG A 321 3.61 -29.32 1.85
CA ARG A 321 2.20 -29.49 1.47
C ARG A 321 1.39 -28.21 1.63
N THR A 322 2.01 -27.03 1.49
CA THR A 322 1.33 -25.73 1.62
C THR A 322 1.00 -25.07 0.28
N PHE A 323 0.16 -24.04 0.30
CA PHE A 323 -0.05 -23.17 -0.88
C PHE A 323 1.26 -22.59 -1.42
N PHE A 324 2.16 -22.16 -0.55
CA PHE A 324 3.49 -21.68 -0.94
C PHE A 324 4.27 -22.73 -1.74
N GLU A 325 4.35 -23.97 -1.25
CA GLU A 325 5.04 -25.04 -1.98
C GLU A 325 4.34 -25.39 -3.30
N HIS A 326 2.99 -25.41 -3.32
CA HIS A 326 2.24 -25.63 -4.56
C HIS A 326 2.62 -24.60 -5.64
N PHE A 327 2.58 -23.31 -5.31
CA PHE A 327 2.97 -22.25 -6.26
C PHE A 327 4.46 -22.28 -6.60
N LYS A 328 5.33 -22.60 -5.63
CA LYS A 328 6.77 -22.78 -5.87
C LYS A 328 7.01 -23.87 -6.93
N LYS A 329 6.35 -25.03 -6.81
CA LYS A 329 6.39 -26.13 -7.80
C LYS A 329 5.78 -25.74 -9.14
N MET A 330 4.63 -25.05 -9.14
CA MET A 330 3.94 -24.61 -10.36
C MET A 330 4.79 -23.67 -11.26
N TYR A 331 5.74 -22.96 -10.65
CA TYR A 331 6.67 -22.06 -11.34
C TYR A 331 8.11 -22.59 -11.39
N GLU A 332 8.35 -23.86 -11.02
CA GLU A 332 9.69 -24.49 -11.09
C GLU A 332 10.77 -23.68 -10.36
N ILE A 333 10.44 -23.13 -9.19
CA ILE A 333 11.38 -22.36 -8.37
C ILE A 333 12.04 -23.29 -7.35
N ASP A 334 13.37 -23.29 -7.30
CA ASP A 334 14.18 -24.13 -6.41
C ASP A 334 14.14 -23.74 -4.93
#